data_AF-A0A7C4F6W9-F1
#
_entry.id   AF-A0A7C4F6W9-F1
#
_cell.length_a   1.000
_cell.length_b   1.000
_cell.length_c   1.000
_cell.angle_alpha   90.00
_cell.angle_beta   90.00
_cell.angle_gamma   90.00
#
_symmetry.space_group_name_H-M   'P 1'
#
loop_
_entity.id
_entity.type
_entity.pdbx_description
1 polymer ?
#
loop_
_entity_poly.entity_id
_entity_poly.type
_entity_poly.pdbx_seq_one_letter_code
_entity_poly.pdbx_strand_id
1 'polypeptide(L)'
;LEYLSLYYKDDSAVENGEKGIARKLSSLRTLYKYYYKKGVIDINVTEKLETPKIHEKPIIRLSADEARALLDVIETGSGLSDRQLGFHEKTKIRDLAIFTLFLTTGIRISELCALDVSDFDFKNNEFRVLRKGGNEMLLYFGAETKAALERYIEERKKNASYSQDSPMFLSLQNKRMSVRALQQLVKKYARLAVPLKNISPHKLRSTYGTMLYEKTGDIYLVADVLGHKDINTTKKHYAAADERRRKLASGAVKIRDD
;
A
#
# COMPACT_ATOMS: atom_id res chain seq x y z
N LEU A 1 1.61 24.25 -23.81
CA LEU A 1 1.69 22.97 -23.07
C LEU A 1 2.51 21.90 -23.82
N GLU A 2 2.79 22.08 -25.12
CA GLU A 2 3.54 21.12 -25.94
C GLU A 2 4.92 20.74 -25.38
N TYR A 3 5.67 21.70 -24.84
CA TYR A 3 6.96 21.42 -24.17
C TYR A 3 6.84 20.62 -22.86
N LEU A 4 5.62 20.50 -22.31
CA LEU A 4 5.34 19.67 -21.14
C LEU A 4 4.79 18.30 -21.52
N SER A 5 4.14 18.17 -22.67
CA SER A 5 3.68 16.89 -23.20
C SER A 5 4.85 16.09 -23.76
N LEU A 6 5.73 16.69 -24.57
CA LEU A 6 6.83 15.97 -25.23
C LEU A 6 8.21 16.42 -24.71
N TYR A 7 9.12 15.48 -24.46
CA TYR A 7 10.53 15.77 -24.22
C TYR A 7 11.42 14.67 -24.78
N TYR A 8 12.68 14.98 -25.08
CA TYR A 8 13.64 14.02 -25.59
C TYR A 8 14.51 13.48 -24.45
N LYS A 9 14.72 12.17 -24.45
CA LYS A 9 15.68 11.48 -23.56
C LYS A 9 16.42 10.44 -24.38
N ASP A 10 17.75 10.54 -24.41
CA ASP A 10 18.63 9.60 -25.14
C ASP A 10 18.16 9.41 -26.60
N ASP A 11 17.93 10.52 -27.32
CA ASP A 11 17.39 10.60 -28.69
C ASP A 11 16.00 9.98 -28.92
N SER A 12 15.30 9.56 -27.87
CA SER A 12 13.92 9.09 -27.93
C SER A 12 12.94 10.17 -27.47
N ALA A 13 11.88 10.39 -28.25
CA ALA A 13 10.78 11.26 -27.87
C ALA A 13 9.88 10.57 -26.84
N VAL A 14 9.72 11.18 -25.67
CA VAL A 14 8.91 10.65 -24.56
C VAL A 14 7.72 11.58 -24.31
N GLU A 15 6.52 11.00 -24.38
CA GLU A 15 5.29 11.71 -24.09
C GLU A 15 4.87 11.55 -22.62
N ASN A 16 4.48 12.65 -21.98
CA ASN A 16 3.97 12.68 -20.62
C ASN A 16 2.46 12.46 -20.61
N GLY A 17 2.01 11.47 -19.84
CA GLY A 17 0.59 11.38 -19.50
C GLY A 17 0.10 12.55 -18.64
N GLU A 18 -1.22 12.69 -18.52
CA GLU A 18 -1.92 13.79 -17.82
C GLU A 18 -1.32 14.14 -16.44
N LYS A 19 -1.03 13.12 -15.61
CA LYS A 19 -0.42 13.31 -14.28
C LYS A 19 1.01 13.85 -14.34
N GLY A 20 1.78 13.46 -15.37
CA GLY A 20 3.13 13.96 -15.61
C GLY A 20 3.09 15.45 -15.96
N ILE A 21 2.21 15.82 -16.90
CA ILE A 21 1.98 17.22 -17.30
C ILE A 21 1.54 18.05 -16.09
N ALA A 22 0.54 17.58 -15.33
CA ALA A 22 0.05 18.28 -14.14
C ALA A 22 1.14 18.51 -13.09
N ARG A 23 2.00 17.51 -12.84
CA ARG A 23 3.13 17.64 -11.90
C ARG A 23 4.16 18.65 -12.37
N LYS A 24 4.57 18.59 -13.64
CA LYS A 24 5.54 19.56 -14.19
C LYS A 24 4.97 20.98 -14.13
N LEU A 25 3.70 21.16 -14.47
CA LEU A 25 3.02 22.45 -14.35
C LEU A 25 2.98 22.95 -12.90
N SER A 26 2.74 22.06 -11.92
CA SER A 26 2.79 22.40 -10.50
C SER A 26 4.17 22.90 -10.06
N SER A 27 5.25 22.27 -10.55
CA SER A 27 6.62 22.71 -10.26
C SER A 27 6.90 24.09 -10.85
N LEU A 28 6.50 24.33 -12.11
CA LEU A 28 6.65 25.63 -12.76
C LEU A 28 5.85 26.72 -12.03
N ARG A 29 4.59 26.46 -11.68
CA ARG A 29 3.79 27.41 -10.89
C ARG A 29 4.46 27.78 -9.57
N THR A 30 5.06 26.81 -8.89
CA THR A 30 5.76 27.06 -7.63
C THR A 30 7.00 27.93 -7.84
N LEU A 31 7.78 27.66 -8.90
CA LEU A 31 8.97 28.43 -9.24
C LEU A 31 8.65 29.88 -9.63
N TYR A 32 7.70 30.09 -10.54
CA TYR A 32 7.30 31.43 -10.97
C TYR A 32 6.66 32.21 -9.82
N LYS A 33 5.84 31.56 -9.00
CA LYS A 33 5.29 32.19 -7.78
C LYS A 33 6.39 32.62 -6.81
N TYR A 34 7.47 31.86 -6.69
CA TYR A 34 8.63 32.24 -5.87
C TYR A 34 9.31 33.50 -6.41
N TYR A 35 9.66 33.54 -7.70
CA TYR A 35 10.33 34.71 -8.29
C TYR A 35 9.45 35.95 -8.30
N TYR A 36 8.15 35.79 -8.54
CA TYR A 36 7.18 36.88 -8.48
C TYR A 36 7.13 37.48 -7.06
N LYS A 37 7.03 36.64 -6.02
CA LYS A 37 7.05 37.09 -4.63
C LYS A 37 8.37 37.74 -4.20
N LYS A 38 9.48 37.39 -4.87
CA LYS A 38 10.80 37.99 -4.63
C LYS A 38 11.02 39.28 -5.43
N GLY A 39 10.06 39.71 -6.25
CA GLY A 39 10.19 40.89 -7.11
C GLY A 39 11.22 40.71 -8.23
N VAL A 40 11.63 39.48 -8.52
CA VAL A 40 12.57 39.18 -9.62
C VAL A 40 11.85 39.19 -10.97
N ILE A 41 10.54 38.93 -10.97
CA ILE A 41 9.65 39.06 -12.13
C ILE A 41 8.41 39.84 -11.72
N ASP A 42 7.90 40.68 -12.61
CA ASP A 42 6.74 41.53 -12.36
C ASP A 42 5.40 40.85 -12.65
N ILE A 43 5.40 39.72 -13.36
CA ILE A 43 4.20 39.02 -13.79
C ILE A 43 4.41 37.51 -13.66
N ASN A 44 3.46 36.83 -12.99
CA ASN A 44 3.41 35.38 -12.95
C ASN A 44 2.61 34.82 -14.14
N VAL A 45 3.29 34.52 -15.25
CA VAL A 45 2.66 33.98 -16.48
C VAL A 45 1.97 32.62 -16.27
N THR A 46 2.32 31.88 -15.21
CA THR A 46 1.77 30.54 -14.98
C THR A 46 0.34 30.52 -14.44
N GLU A 47 -0.18 31.68 -14.02
CA GLU A 47 -1.58 31.82 -13.56
C GLU A 47 -2.59 31.68 -14.70
N LYS A 48 -2.18 32.02 -15.92
CA LYS A 48 -3.01 31.90 -17.13
C LYS A 48 -3.00 30.49 -17.72
N LEU A 49 -2.14 29.59 -17.21
CA LEU A 49 -2.05 28.23 -17.72
C LEU A 49 -3.18 27.39 -17.16
N GLU A 50 -3.91 26.69 -18.02
CA GLU A 50 -4.91 25.72 -17.58
C GLU A 50 -4.25 24.45 -17.05
N THR A 51 -4.84 23.88 -16.00
CA THR A 51 -4.40 22.59 -15.48
C THR A 51 -5.07 21.49 -16.31
N PRO A 52 -4.32 20.50 -16.84
CA PRO A 52 -4.94 19.41 -17.59
C PRO A 52 -5.95 18.69 -16.69
N LYS A 53 -7.12 18.39 -17.25
CA LYS A 53 -8.12 17.57 -16.58
C LYS A 53 -7.52 16.17 -16.38
N ILE A 54 -7.40 15.76 -15.13
CA ILE A 54 -6.90 14.42 -14.79
C ILE A 54 -8.10 13.50 -14.72
N HIS A 55 -8.16 12.52 -15.61
CA HIS A 55 -9.20 11.51 -15.57
C HIS A 55 -8.95 10.56 -14.39
N GLU A 56 -9.99 10.34 -13.58
CA GLU A 56 -9.93 9.40 -12.47
C GLU A 56 -9.89 7.97 -13.03
N LYS A 57 -8.86 7.21 -12.63
CA LYS A 57 -8.79 5.77 -12.92
C LYS A 57 -9.55 5.01 -11.83
N PRO A 58 -10.25 3.92 -12.18
CA PRO A 58 -10.92 3.11 -11.18
C PRO A 58 -9.92 2.60 -10.14
N ILE A 59 -10.33 2.63 -8.87
CA ILE A 59 -9.53 2.10 -7.76
C ILE A 59 -9.55 0.57 -7.84
N ILE A 60 -8.41 -0.01 -8.24
CA ILE A 60 -8.24 -1.46 -8.31
C ILE A 60 -7.87 -1.97 -6.91
N ARG A 61 -8.74 -2.84 -6.38
CA ARG A 61 -8.63 -3.51 -5.07
C ARG A 61 -8.96 -5.00 -5.22
N LEU A 62 -8.57 -5.79 -4.24
CA LEU A 62 -9.00 -7.18 -4.10
C LEU A 62 -10.35 -7.23 -3.40
N SER A 63 -11.21 -8.17 -3.80
CA SER A 63 -12.31 -8.64 -2.95
C SER A 63 -11.77 -9.52 -1.83
N ALA A 64 -12.62 -9.86 -0.85
CA ALA A 64 -12.25 -10.80 0.20
C ALA A 64 -11.85 -12.17 -0.37
N ASP A 65 -12.56 -12.66 -1.39
CA ASP A 65 -12.27 -13.95 -2.02
C ASP A 65 -10.97 -13.92 -2.82
N GLU A 66 -10.69 -12.82 -3.52
CA GLU A 66 -9.41 -12.64 -4.22
C GLU A 66 -8.23 -12.51 -3.25
N ALA A 67 -8.43 -11.90 -2.08
CA ALA A 67 -7.42 -11.85 -1.04
C ALA A 67 -7.14 -13.24 -0.45
N ARG A 68 -8.18 -14.07 -0.25
CA ARG A 68 -8.01 -15.48 0.16
C ARG A 68 -7.28 -16.29 -0.92
N ALA A 69 -7.74 -16.22 -2.18
CA ALA A 69 -7.08 -16.89 -3.29
C ALA A 69 -5.60 -16.49 -3.43
N LEU A 70 -5.26 -15.23 -3.15
CA LEU A 70 -3.87 -14.78 -3.12
C LEU A 70 -3.05 -15.48 -2.03
N LEU A 71 -3.59 -15.62 -0.82
CA LEU A 71 -2.96 -16.37 0.27
C LEU A 71 -2.85 -17.86 -0.05
N ASP A 72 -3.90 -18.45 -0.63
CA ASP A 72 -3.92 -19.87 -1.03
C ASP A 72 -2.82 -20.19 -2.05
N VAL A 73 -2.62 -19.31 -3.03
CA VAL A 73 -1.52 -19.45 -4.01
C VAL A 73 -0.15 -19.32 -3.34
N ILE A 74 -0.02 -18.49 -2.29
CA ILE A 74 1.22 -18.34 -1.52
C ILE A 74 1.48 -19.55 -0.61
N GLU A 75 0.45 -20.25 -0.17
CA GLU A 75 0.61 -21.44 0.67
C GLU A 75 0.87 -22.70 -0.17
N THR A 76 0.19 -22.83 -1.31
CA THR A 76 0.22 -24.03 -2.16
C THR A 76 1.28 -23.97 -3.26
N GLY A 77 1.69 -22.77 -3.67
CA GLY A 77 2.55 -22.58 -4.84
C GLY A 77 1.84 -22.82 -6.17
N SER A 78 0.50 -22.84 -6.18
CA SER A 78 -0.30 -23.09 -7.39
C SER A 78 0.07 -22.13 -8.53
N GLY A 79 0.26 -22.69 -9.73
CA GLY A 79 0.64 -21.95 -10.94
C GLY A 79 2.11 -21.54 -11.03
N LEU A 80 2.96 -21.92 -10.07
CA LEU A 80 4.41 -21.75 -10.16
C LEU A 80 5.03 -22.83 -11.06
N SER A 81 6.12 -22.48 -11.76
CA SER A 81 6.94 -23.47 -12.47
C SER A 81 7.76 -24.33 -11.51
N ASP A 82 8.24 -25.49 -11.95
CA ASP A 82 9.07 -26.40 -11.12
C ASP A 82 10.26 -25.70 -10.46
N ARG A 83 10.95 -24.84 -11.23
CA ARG A 83 12.05 -24.02 -10.71
C ARG A 83 11.57 -23.07 -9.62
N GLN A 84 10.41 -22.44 -9.79
CA GLN A 84 9.85 -21.53 -8.80
C GLN A 84 9.37 -22.27 -7.56
N LEU A 85 8.82 -23.47 -7.70
CA LEU A 85 8.41 -24.34 -6.58
C LEU A 85 9.60 -24.67 -5.67
N GLY A 86 10.76 -24.98 -6.22
CA GLY A 86 11.97 -25.21 -5.41
C GLY A 86 12.41 -24.02 -4.54
N PHE A 87 12.19 -22.78 -5.01
CA PHE A 87 12.41 -21.59 -4.19
C PHE A 87 11.25 -21.29 -3.24
N HIS A 88 10.03 -21.57 -3.67
CA HIS A 88 8.81 -21.38 -2.89
C HIS A 88 8.83 -22.22 -1.63
N GLU A 89 9.25 -23.49 -1.70
CA GLU A 89 9.36 -24.35 -0.52
C GLU A 89 10.23 -23.76 0.59
N LYS A 90 11.25 -22.97 0.22
CA LYS A 90 12.15 -22.28 1.15
C LYS A 90 11.63 -20.93 1.65
N THR A 91 10.58 -20.40 1.04
CA THR A 91 10.14 -19.01 1.23
C THR A 91 8.66 -18.84 1.51
N LYS A 92 7.83 -19.89 1.35
CA LYS A 92 6.38 -19.82 1.49
C LYS A 92 5.93 -19.32 2.85
N ILE A 93 6.60 -19.73 3.94
CA ILE A 93 6.27 -19.30 5.30
C ILE A 93 6.52 -17.79 5.46
N ARG A 94 7.70 -17.30 5.02
CA ARG A 94 8.01 -15.87 4.98
C ARG A 94 7.00 -15.10 4.13
N ASP A 95 6.77 -15.58 2.91
CA ASP A 95 5.93 -14.90 1.93
C ASP A 95 4.48 -14.81 2.44
N LEU A 96 3.97 -15.87 3.07
CA LEU A 96 2.66 -15.87 3.70
C LEU A 96 2.59 -14.81 4.81
N ALA A 97 3.57 -14.79 5.73
CA ALA A 97 3.63 -13.80 6.81
C ALA A 97 3.66 -12.35 6.28
N ILE A 98 4.40 -12.08 5.20
CA ILE A 98 4.46 -10.76 4.55
C ILE A 98 3.08 -10.34 4.03
N PHE A 99 2.41 -11.23 3.30
CA PHE A 99 1.12 -10.89 2.67
C PHE A 99 -0.01 -10.81 3.67
N THR A 100 -0.05 -11.69 4.67
CA THR A 100 -0.99 -11.61 5.78
C THR A 100 -0.82 -10.25 6.47
N LEU A 101 0.41 -9.84 6.81
CA LEU A 101 0.66 -8.54 7.44
C LEU A 101 0.19 -7.36 6.57
N PHE A 102 0.45 -7.39 5.26
CA PHE A 102 -0.06 -6.36 4.33
C PHE A 102 -1.59 -6.27 4.33
N LEU A 103 -2.27 -7.42 4.32
CA LEU A 103 -3.72 -7.52 4.16
C LEU A 103 -4.50 -7.27 5.45
N THR A 104 -3.85 -7.33 6.62
CA THR A 104 -4.53 -7.22 7.92
C THR A 104 -4.15 -5.97 8.74
N THR A 105 -3.05 -5.29 8.41
CA THR A 105 -2.59 -4.11 9.16
C THR A 105 -2.54 -2.85 8.32
N GLY A 106 -2.55 -2.99 7.00
CA GLY A 106 -2.36 -1.88 6.09
C GLY A 106 -1.05 -1.16 6.32
N ILE A 107 0.05 -1.86 6.59
CA ILE A 107 1.41 -1.29 6.66
C ILE A 107 1.90 -0.75 5.30
N ARG A 108 2.79 0.26 5.27
CA ARG A 108 3.45 0.70 4.01
C ARG A 108 4.61 -0.23 3.67
N ILE A 109 4.91 -0.39 2.38
CA ILE A 109 6.04 -1.25 1.97
C ILE A 109 7.38 -0.82 2.56
N SER A 110 7.65 0.48 2.65
CA SER A 110 8.89 0.99 3.24
C SER A 110 8.97 0.70 4.74
N GLU A 111 7.84 0.75 5.43
CA GLU A 111 7.73 0.40 6.86
C GLU A 111 7.97 -1.11 7.02
N LEU A 112 7.32 -1.95 6.22
CA LEU A 112 7.51 -3.40 6.25
C LEU A 112 8.96 -3.82 6.01
N CYS A 113 9.64 -3.17 5.05
CA CYS A 113 11.06 -3.39 4.81
C CYS A 113 11.94 -3.03 6.01
N ALA A 114 11.57 -2.00 6.76
CA ALA A 114 12.37 -1.42 7.83
C ALA A 114 12.22 -2.17 9.16
N LEU A 115 11.14 -2.95 9.34
CA LEU A 115 10.86 -3.68 10.57
C LEU A 115 12.00 -4.63 10.98
N ASP A 116 12.32 -4.61 12.26
CA ASP A 116 13.14 -5.58 12.97
C ASP A 116 12.25 -6.47 13.86
N VAL A 117 12.79 -7.60 14.31
CA VAL A 117 12.06 -8.49 15.23
C VAL A 117 11.72 -7.77 16.55
N SER A 118 12.62 -6.90 17.00
CA SER A 118 12.47 -6.05 18.20
C SER A 118 11.31 -5.04 18.13
N ASP A 119 10.81 -4.73 16.93
CA ASP A 119 9.69 -3.79 16.77
C ASP A 119 8.34 -4.39 17.18
N PHE A 120 8.27 -5.72 17.37
CA PHE A 120 7.04 -6.45 17.66
C PHE A 120 6.90 -6.77 19.15
N ASP A 121 5.72 -6.47 19.69
CA ASP A 121 5.24 -6.99 20.97
C ASP A 121 4.13 -8.02 20.70
N PHE A 122 4.51 -9.29 20.70
CA PHE A 122 3.60 -10.41 20.50
C PHE A 122 2.67 -10.67 21.69
N LYS A 123 2.93 -10.09 22.87
CA LYS A 123 2.05 -10.21 24.02
C LYS A 123 0.83 -9.31 23.84
N ASN A 124 1.07 -8.08 23.35
CA ASN A 124 0.02 -7.09 23.09
C ASN A 124 -0.50 -7.12 21.63
N ASN A 125 0.10 -7.94 20.77
CA ASN A 125 -0.20 -8.06 19.34
C ASN A 125 -0.08 -6.72 18.59
N GLU A 126 1.03 -6.02 18.84
CA GLU A 126 1.33 -4.72 18.27
C GLU A 126 2.76 -4.64 17.75
N PHE A 127 3.02 -3.68 16.87
CA PHE A 127 4.36 -3.38 16.40
C PHE A 127 4.51 -1.91 16.03
N ARG A 128 5.74 -1.42 16.14
CA ARG A 128 6.05 -0.02 15.91
C ARG A 128 6.57 0.22 14.50
N VAL A 129 6.13 1.31 13.87
CA VAL A 129 6.65 1.76 12.57
C VAL A 129 7.08 3.22 12.59
N LEU A 130 8.16 3.53 11.89
CA LEU A 130 8.64 4.90 11.68
C LEU A 130 8.02 5.50 10.43
N ARG A 131 7.39 6.67 10.57
CA ARG A 131 6.76 7.41 9.48
C ARG A 131 7.54 8.67 9.12
N LYS A 132 7.19 9.28 7.99
CA LYS A 132 7.83 10.50 7.49
C LYS A 132 7.81 11.59 8.55
N GLY A 133 8.98 12.14 8.86
CA GLY A 133 9.17 13.15 9.90
C GLY A 133 9.65 12.58 11.25
N GLY A 134 9.96 11.29 11.33
CA GLY A 134 10.43 10.64 12.56
C GLY A 134 9.30 10.23 13.51
N ASN A 135 8.04 10.43 13.10
CA ASN A 135 6.89 10.07 13.92
C ASN A 135 6.75 8.55 13.98
N GLU A 136 6.76 8.01 15.18
CA GLU A 136 6.41 6.62 15.43
C GLU A 136 4.89 6.45 15.39
N MET A 137 4.44 5.29 14.91
CA MET A 137 3.06 4.86 15.03
C MET A 137 3.02 3.41 15.43
N LEU A 138 2.12 3.09 16.36
CA LEU A 138 1.82 1.74 16.77
C LEU A 138 0.73 1.17 15.86
N LEU A 139 0.93 -0.07 15.39
CA LEU A 139 -0.03 -0.82 14.59
C LEU A 139 -0.34 -2.13 15.30
N TYR A 140 -1.59 -2.57 15.20
CA TYR A 140 -2.08 -3.79 15.85
C TYR A 140 -2.35 -4.87 14.81
N PHE A 141 -2.25 -6.13 15.23
CA PHE A 141 -2.54 -7.28 14.39
C PHE A 141 -3.36 -8.35 15.12
N GLY A 142 -4.14 -9.12 14.36
CA GLY A 142 -4.98 -10.19 14.91
C GLY A 142 -4.26 -11.55 15.01
N ALA A 143 -4.99 -12.54 15.53
CA ALA A 143 -4.48 -13.90 15.73
C ALA A 143 -3.95 -14.56 14.45
N GLU A 144 -4.59 -14.33 13.31
CA GLU A 144 -4.14 -14.86 12.01
C GLU A 144 -2.74 -14.35 11.64
N THR A 145 -2.51 -13.05 11.80
CA THR A 145 -1.22 -12.43 11.51
C THR A 145 -0.17 -12.86 12.53
N LYS A 146 -0.54 -12.91 13.81
CA LYS A 146 0.32 -13.43 14.86
C LYS A 146 0.84 -14.83 14.53
N ALA A 147 -0.07 -15.75 14.20
CA ALA A 147 0.27 -17.13 13.88
C ALA A 147 1.21 -17.22 12.66
N ALA A 148 0.98 -16.40 11.62
CA ALA A 148 1.85 -16.36 10.44
C ALA A 148 3.26 -15.84 10.77
N LEU A 149 3.36 -14.77 11.56
CA LEU A 149 4.63 -14.19 12.00
C LEU A 149 5.40 -15.13 12.93
N GLU A 150 4.74 -15.74 13.91
CA GLU A 150 5.35 -16.71 14.83
C GLU A 150 5.87 -17.93 14.08
N ARG A 151 5.08 -18.48 13.14
CA ARG A 151 5.52 -19.59 12.29
C ARG A 151 6.81 -19.27 11.53
N TYR A 152 6.91 -18.04 11.01
CA TYR A 152 8.12 -17.59 10.32
C TYR A 152 9.30 -17.39 11.28
N ILE A 153 9.08 -16.83 12.46
CA ILE A 153 10.12 -16.69 13.48
C ILE A 153 10.67 -18.07 13.90
N GLU A 154 9.79 -19.06 14.09
CA GLU A 154 10.20 -20.43 14.44
C GLU A 154 11.02 -21.09 13.31
N GLU A 155 10.67 -20.88 12.04
CA GLU A 155 11.49 -21.32 10.91
C GLU A 155 12.89 -20.68 10.93
N ARG A 156 12.97 -19.39 11.25
CA ARG A 156 14.26 -18.68 11.36
C ARG A 156 15.11 -19.16 12.52
N LYS A 157 14.49 -19.50 13.66
CA LYS A 157 15.19 -20.11 14.81
C LYS A 157 15.81 -21.45 14.43
N LYS A 158 15.05 -22.31 13.72
CA LYS A 158 15.55 -23.62 13.26
C LYS A 158 16.73 -23.51 12.31
N ASN A 159 16.76 -22.49 11.46
CA ASN A 159 17.81 -22.27 10.47
C ASN A 159 18.91 -21.32 10.95
N ALA A 160 18.99 -21.04 12.26
CA ALA A 160 20.00 -20.17 12.90
C ALA A 160 20.13 -18.76 12.26
N SER A 161 19.05 -18.25 11.66
CA SER A 161 19.01 -16.91 11.04
C SER A 161 18.22 -15.89 11.88
N TYR A 162 17.81 -16.28 13.09
CA TYR A 162 17.07 -15.45 14.03
C TYR A 162 18.01 -14.70 14.98
N SER A 163 17.74 -13.42 15.17
CA SER A 163 18.24 -12.58 16.27
C SER A 163 17.20 -11.51 16.58
N GLN A 164 17.11 -11.06 17.83
CA GLN A 164 16.13 -10.07 18.26
C GLN A 164 16.29 -8.72 17.54
N ASP A 165 17.52 -8.32 17.23
CA ASP A 165 17.82 -7.05 16.55
C ASP A 165 17.96 -7.21 15.04
N SER A 166 17.57 -8.36 14.49
CA SER A 166 17.66 -8.62 13.05
C SER A 166 16.41 -8.17 12.30
N PRO A 167 16.53 -7.88 10.99
CA PRO A 167 15.38 -7.58 10.13
C PRO A 167 14.29 -8.64 10.26
N MET A 168 13.03 -8.20 10.38
CA MET A 168 11.90 -9.12 10.50
C MET A 168 11.83 -10.04 9.28
N PHE A 169 11.94 -9.48 8.06
CA PHE A 169 11.87 -10.24 6.81
C PHE A 169 13.21 -10.29 6.07
N LEU A 170 13.70 -11.51 5.85
CA LEU A 170 14.98 -11.79 5.19
C LEU A 170 14.82 -12.32 3.75
N SER A 171 15.76 -11.96 2.89
CA SER A 171 15.98 -12.62 1.59
C SER A 171 16.58 -14.02 1.80
N LEU A 172 16.66 -14.80 0.71
CA LEU A 172 17.34 -16.10 0.72
C LEU A 172 18.84 -16.02 1.07
N GLN A 173 19.43 -14.82 0.98
CA GLN A 173 20.81 -14.56 1.38
C GLN A 173 20.92 -14.04 2.83
N ASN A 174 19.86 -14.19 3.63
CA ASN A 174 19.78 -13.72 5.02
C ASN A 174 20.04 -12.21 5.18
N LYS A 175 19.65 -11.40 4.18
CA LYS A 175 19.72 -9.93 4.23
C LYS A 175 18.32 -9.33 4.31
N ARG A 176 18.20 -8.11 4.86
CA ARG A 176 16.93 -7.35 4.85
C ARG A 176 16.33 -7.31 3.45
N MET A 177 15.04 -7.63 3.34
CA MET A 177 14.35 -7.53 2.05
C MET A 177 14.26 -6.09 1.57
N SER A 178 14.64 -5.85 0.32
CA SER A 178 14.51 -4.53 -0.31
C SER A 178 13.08 -4.27 -0.78
N VAL A 179 12.73 -2.99 -0.88
CA VAL A 179 11.43 -2.54 -1.43
C VAL A 179 11.21 -3.13 -2.83
N ARG A 180 12.26 -3.16 -3.65
CA ARG A 180 12.18 -3.74 -5.01
C ARG A 180 11.89 -5.24 -4.96
N ALA A 181 12.52 -5.99 -4.05
CA ALA A 181 12.27 -7.42 -3.91
C ALA A 181 10.82 -7.70 -3.50
N LEU A 182 10.28 -6.96 -2.52
CA LEU A 182 8.88 -7.07 -2.11
C LEU A 182 7.91 -6.67 -3.23
N GLN A 183 8.20 -5.63 -4.02
CA GLN A 183 7.37 -5.28 -5.16
C GLN A 183 7.30 -6.39 -6.20
N GLN A 184 8.43 -7.05 -6.50
CA GLN A 184 8.45 -8.21 -7.38
C GLN A 184 7.72 -9.41 -6.77
N LEU A 185 7.83 -9.60 -5.45
CA LEU A 185 7.12 -10.65 -4.74
C LEU A 185 5.60 -10.47 -4.83
N VAL A 186 5.10 -9.27 -4.57
CA VAL A 186 3.68 -8.90 -4.75
C VAL A 186 3.23 -9.14 -6.18
N LYS A 187 4.02 -8.71 -7.16
CA LYS A 187 3.72 -8.91 -8.58
C LYS A 187 3.70 -10.39 -8.97
N LYS A 188 4.61 -11.21 -8.41
CA LYS A 188 4.69 -12.66 -8.67
C LYS A 188 3.37 -13.35 -8.30
N TYR A 189 2.95 -13.22 -7.04
CA TYR A 189 1.75 -13.91 -6.56
C TYR A 189 0.46 -13.29 -7.08
N ALA A 190 0.39 -11.96 -7.24
CA ALA A 190 -0.78 -11.31 -7.81
C ALA A 190 -1.08 -11.75 -9.24
N ARG A 191 -0.05 -11.98 -10.07
CA ARG A 191 -0.24 -12.46 -11.44
C ARG A 191 -0.86 -13.87 -11.50
N LEU A 192 -0.61 -14.69 -10.49
CA LEU A 192 -1.13 -16.05 -10.40
C LEU A 192 -2.55 -16.06 -9.86
N ALA A 193 -2.80 -15.33 -8.77
CA ALA A 193 -4.09 -15.33 -8.10
C ALA A 193 -5.15 -14.45 -8.77
N VAL A 194 -4.74 -13.31 -9.35
CA VAL A 194 -5.63 -12.30 -9.93
C VAL A 194 -5.05 -11.71 -11.22
N PRO A 195 -4.87 -12.52 -12.29
CA PRO A 195 -4.15 -12.12 -13.50
C PRO A 195 -4.69 -10.86 -14.19
N LEU A 196 -5.99 -10.59 -14.04
CA LEU A 196 -6.67 -9.43 -14.62
C LEU A 196 -6.42 -8.12 -13.84
N LYS A 197 -5.86 -8.20 -12.63
CA LYS A 197 -5.61 -7.05 -11.76
C LYS A 197 -4.12 -6.85 -11.53
N ASN A 198 -3.62 -5.69 -11.94
CA ASN A 198 -2.25 -5.32 -11.62
C ASN A 198 -2.15 -4.88 -10.16
N ILE A 199 -1.87 -5.80 -9.23
CA ILE A 199 -1.75 -5.51 -7.80
C ILE A 199 -0.34 -5.05 -7.45
N SER A 200 -0.27 -4.04 -6.60
CA SER A 200 0.97 -3.50 -6.02
C SER A 200 0.83 -3.44 -4.50
N PRO A 201 1.93 -3.26 -3.74
CA PRO A 201 1.87 -3.13 -2.28
C PRO A 201 0.91 -2.02 -1.82
N HIS A 202 0.85 -0.91 -2.57
CA HIS A 202 -0.09 0.18 -2.26
C HIS A 202 -1.55 -0.24 -2.48
N LYS A 203 -1.83 -1.11 -3.47
CA LYS A 203 -3.17 -1.65 -3.67
C LYS A 203 -3.56 -2.67 -2.61
N LEU A 204 -2.61 -3.46 -2.07
CA LEU A 204 -2.87 -4.30 -0.90
C LEU A 204 -3.25 -3.46 0.33
N ARG A 205 -2.56 -2.34 0.57
CA ARG A 205 -2.95 -1.39 1.60
C ARG A 205 -4.37 -0.83 1.36
N SER A 206 -4.69 -0.48 0.12
CA SER A 206 -6.04 0.01 -0.23
C SER A 206 -7.11 -1.08 -0.08
N THR A 207 -6.80 -2.33 -0.40
CA THR A 207 -7.65 -3.49 -0.12
C THR A 207 -7.96 -3.55 1.37
N TYR A 208 -6.94 -3.50 2.24
CA TYR A 208 -7.15 -3.49 3.69
C TYR A 208 -8.04 -2.33 4.14
N GLY A 209 -7.75 -1.09 3.70
CA GLY A 209 -8.56 0.08 4.06
C GLY A 209 -10.02 -0.05 3.65
N THR A 210 -10.26 -0.65 2.48
CA THR A 210 -11.61 -0.95 2.00
C THR A 210 -12.30 -1.99 2.88
N MET A 211 -11.66 -3.13 3.12
CA MET A 211 -12.23 -4.22 3.93
C MET A 211 -12.51 -3.75 5.37
N LEU A 212 -11.62 -2.94 5.94
CA LEU A 212 -11.80 -2.33 7.25
C LEU A 212 -13.01 -1.39 7.25
N TYR A 213 -13.13 -0.51 6.25
CA TYR A 213 -14.28 0.38 6.13
C TYR A 213 -15.57 -0.41 5.99
N GLU A 214 -15.62 -1.39 5.09
CA GLU A 214 -16.79 -2.25 4.85
C GLU A 214 -17.28 -2.94 6.12
N LYS A 215 -16.35 -3.40 6.98
CA LYS A 215 -16.68 -4.03 8.27
C LYS A 215 -17.09 -3.05 9.36
N THR A 216 -16.42 -1.91 9.49
CA THR A 216 -16.53 -1.06 10.68
C THR A 216 -17.53 0.07 10.54
N GLY A 217 -17.85 0.50 9.32
CA GLY A 217 -18.65 1.71 9.16
C GLY A 217 -17.86 3.01 9.24
N ASP A 218 -16.71 3.01 9.89
CA ASP A 218 -16.06 4.21 10.42
C ASP A 218 -14.88 4.66 9.55
N ILE A 219 -15.05 5.80 8.88
CA ILE A 219 -14.02 6.39 8.02
C ILE A 219 -12.89 7.04 8.82
N TYR A 220 -13.14 7.49 10.05
CA TYR A 220 -12.13 8.10 10.92
C TYR A 220 -11.19 7.02 11.44
N LEU A 221 -11.73 5.88 11.88
CA LEU A 221 -10.93 4.71 12.24
C LEU A 221 -10.04 4.26 11.09
N VAL A 222 -10.59 4.16 9.87
CA VAL A 222 -9.81 3.77 8.68
C VAL A 222 -8.70 4.78 8.39
N ALA A 223 -8.98 6.08 8.52
CA ALA A 223 -7.99 7.13 8.30
C ALA A 223 -6.86 7.08 9.34
N ASP A 224 -7.21 6.85 10.60
CA ASP A 224 -6.27 6.77 11.72
C ASP A 224 -5.33 5.57 11.57
N VAL A 225 -5.88 4.37 11.36
CA VAL A 225 -5.10 3.14 11.15
C VAL A 225 -4.18 3.26 9.93
N LEU A 226 -4.68 3.83 8.83
CA LEU A 226 -3.85 4.11 7.65
C LEU A 226 -2.95 5.36 7.83
N GLY A 227 -3.00 6.04 8.97
CA GLY A 227 -2.61 7.43 9.24
C GLY A 227 -2.50 8.30 7.99
N HIS A 228 -3.66 8.54 7.40
CA HIS A 228 -3.88 9.59 6.43
C HIS A 228 -4.04 10.91 7.16
N LYS A 229 -3.19 11.90 6.83
CA LYS A 229 -3.29 13.25 7.43
C LYS A 229 -4.56 14.01 7.01
N ASP A 230 -5.09 13.69 5.83
CA ASP A 230 -6.28 14.32 5.27
C ASP A 230 -7.37 13.27 5.08
N ILE A 231 -8.48 13.44 5.81
CA ILE A 231 -9.65 12.56 5.75
C ILE A 231 -10.28 12.54 4.36
N ASN A 232 -10.15 13.61 3.56
CA ASN A 232 -10.69 13.65 2.21
C ASN A 232 -10.02 12.61 1.31
N THR A 233 -8.74 12.30 1.55
CA THR A 233 -8.04 11.21 0.86
C THR A 233 -8.73 9.89 1.18
N THR A 234 -8.98 9.60 2.45
CA THR A 234 -9.68 8.39 2.90
C THR A 234 -11.10 8.29 2.33
N LYS A 235 -11.86 9.40 2.36
CA LYS A 235 -13.23 9.45 1.85
C LYS A 235 -13.30 9.17 0.35
N LYS A 236 -12.44 9.81 -0.46
CA LYS A 236 -12.36 9.56 -1.91
C LYS A 236 -12.00 8.11 -2.23
N HIS A 237 -11.15 7.49 -1.41
CA HIS A 237 -10.64 6.15 -1.68
C HIS A 237 -11.57 5.02 -1.22
N TYR A 238 -12.31 5.19 -0.12
CA TYR A 238 -13.05 4.09 0.52
C TYR A 238 -14.54 4.34 0.69
N ALA A 239 -14.97 5.61 0.72
CA ALA A 239 -16.37 5.98 1.01
C ALA A 239 -17.08 6.64 -0.20
N ALA A 240 -16.52 6.51 -1.40
CA ALA A 240 -17.14 7.06 -2.61
C ALA A 240 -18.47 6.35 -2.91
N ALA A 241 -19.57 7.07 -2.66
CA ALA A 241 -20.96 6.73 -3.01
C ALA A 241 -21.36 5.27 -2.70
N ASP A 242 -21.37 4.92 -1.41
CA ASP A 242 -21.93 3.64 -0.97
C ASP A 242 -23.47 3.71 -0.92
N GLU A 243 -24.12 3.50 -2.07
CA GLU A 243 -25.58 3.42 -2.19
C GLU A 243 -26.17 2.35 -1.26
N ARG A 244 -25.44 1.25 -1.04
CA ARG A 244 -25.83 0.18 -0.12
C ARG A 244 -25.94 0.70 1.32
N ARG A 245 -25.04 1.57 1.76
CA ARG A 245 -25.15 2.22 3.08
C ARG A 245 -26.27 3.23 3.19
N ARG A 246 -26.56 3.98 2.12
CA ARG A 246 -27.75 4.85 2.11
C ARG A 246 -29.03 4.04 2.30
N LYS A 247 -29.11 2.85 1.70
CA LYS A 247 -30.20 1.89 1.92
C LYS A 247 -30.23 1.33 3.35
N LEU A 248 -29.09 1.02 3.96
CA LEU A 248 -29.03 0.59 5.36
C LEU A 248 -29.44 1.71 6.34
N ALA A 249 -29.08 2.95 6.05
CA ALA A 249 -29.39 4.10 6.90
C ALA A 249 -30.89 4.39 6.99
N SER A 250 -31.69 4.05 5.98
CA SER A 250 -33.12 4.37 5.95
C SER A 250 -33.92 3.68 7.07
N GLY A 251 -33.41 2.57 7.62
CA GLY A 251 -34.03 1.84 8.73
C GLY A 251 -33.23 1.86 10.04
N ALA A 252 -32.13 2.60 10.08
CA ALA A 252 -31.20 2.55 11.21
C ALA A 252 -31.67 3.33 12.44
N VAL A 253 -32.56 4.32 12.24
CA VAL A 253 -33.14 5.13 13.32
C VAL A 253 -34.63 4.82 13.41
N LYS A 254 -35.03 4.11 14.46
CA LYS A 254 -36.44 3.96 14.85
C LYS A 254 -36.68 4.83 16.09
N ILE A 255 -37.74 5.63 16.05
CA ILE A 255 -38.14 6.51 17.16
C ILE A 255 -39.12 5.80 18.10
N ARG A 256 -39.77 4.74 17.61
CA ARG A 256 -40.69 3.90 18.38
C ARG A 256 -40.18 2.47 18.30
N ASP A 257 -40.11 1.83 19.46
CA ASP A 257 -39.92 0.39 19.57
C ASP A 257 -41.27 -0.28 19.29
N ASP A 258 -41.29 -1.24 18.37
CA ASP A 258 -42.41 -2.18 18.22
C ASP A 258 -42.21 -3.35 19.20
#